data_AF-W6NKN8-F1
#
_entry.id   AF-W6NKN8-F1
#
_cell.length_a   1.000
_cell.length_b   1.000
_cell.length_c   1.000
_cell.angle_alpha   90.00
_cell.angle_beta   90.00
_cell.angle_gamma   90.00
#
_symmetry.space_group_name_H-M   'P 1'
#
loop_
_entity.id
_entity.type
_entity.pdbx_description
1 polymer ?
#
loop_
_entity_poly.entity_id
_entity_poly.type
_entity_poly.pdbx_seq_one_letter_code
_entity_poly.pdbx_strand_id
1 'polypeptide(L)' 'MSNYFQLLPVSESEAKRFACNAVVIGNHVIMNEGSDRIAQLLDQHGFKVHFVPMSEFVKSGGSAKCLTLRLNP' A
#
# COMPACT_ATOMS: atom_id res chain seq x y z
N MET A 1 24.53 -7.62 -14.10
CA MET A 1 23.10 -7.97 -14.13
C MET A 1 22.38 -7.03 -13.18
N SER A 2 21.67 -6.02 -13.68
CA SER A 2 20.94 -5.09 -12.82
C SER A 2 19.71 -5.81 -12.25
N ASN A 3 19.54 -5.79 -10.93
CA ASN A 3 18.37 -6.37 -10.28
C ASN A 3 17.15 -5.54 -10.69
N TYR A 4 16.28 -6.07 -11.55
CA TYR A 4 15.10 -5.37 -12.08
C TYR A 4 14.00 -5.12 -11.05
N PHE A 5 14.14 -5.67 -9.84
CA PHE A 5 13.13 -5.53 -8.78
C PHE A 5 13.80 -5.11 -7.47
N GLN A 6 13.39 -3.96 -6.97
CA GLN A 6 13.71 -3.51 -5.63
C GLN A 6 12.56 -3.92 -4.69
N LEU A 7 12.89 -4.66 -3.63
CA LEU A 7 11.93 -5.08 -2.62
C LEU A 7 11.89 -4.04 -1.50
N LEU A 8 10.68 -3.61 -1.14
CA LEU A 8 10.42 -2.77 0.02
C LEU A 8 9.73 -3.62 1.10
N PRO A 9 10.47 -4.12 2.11
CA PRO A 9 9.89 -5.01 3.11
C PRO A 9 8.92 -4.24 4.01
N VAL A 10 7.75 -4.80 4.25
CA VAL A 10 6.82 -4.36 5.31
C VAL A 10 7.14 -5.08 6.61
N SER A 11 6.99 -4.38 7.73
CA SER A 11 7.05 -5.01 9.05
C SER A 11 5.77 -5.80 9.32
N GLU A 12 5.80 -6.68 10.32
CA GLU A 12 4.61 -7.45 10.73
C GLU A 12 3.46 -6.53 11.18
N SER A 13 3.77 -5.43 11.87
CA SER A 13 2.76 -4.46 12.32
C SER A 13 2.09 -3.73 11.15
N GLU A 14 2.86 -3.36 10.11
CA GLU A 14 2.34 -2.78 8.88
C GLU A 14 1.51 -3.80 8.08
N ALA A 15 1.96 -5.06 8.03
CA ALA A 15 1.24 -6.14 7.36
C ALA A 15 -0.14 -6.40 8.01
N LYS A 16 -0.19 -6.45 9.35
CA LYS A 16 -1.44 -6.57 10.12
C LYS A 16 -2.40 -5.39 9.90
N ARG A 17 -1.89 -4.24 9.48
CA ARG A 17 -2.67 -3.05 9.10
C ARG A 17 -3.05 -3.00 7.62
N PHE A 18 -2.80 -4.08 6.87
CA PHE A 18 -3.09 -4.17 5.44
C PHE A 18 -2.28 -3.19 4.58
N ALA A 19 -1.04 -2.88 4.96
CA ALA A 19 -0.16 -2.01 4.16
C ALA A 19 0.03 -2.50 2.71
N CYS A 20 0.16 -3.81 2.49
CA CYS A 20 0.29 -4.39 1.16
C CYS A 20 -1.01 -4.37 0.35
N ASN A 21 -2.16 -4.12 0.98
CA ASN A 21 -3.46 -4.07 0.31
C ASN A 21 -3.72 -2.67 -0.26
N ALA A 22 -2.77 -2.18 -1.06
CA ALA A 22 -2.76 -0.84 -1.61
C ALA A 22 -3.20 -0.81 -3.08
N VAL A 23 -3.82 0.29 -3.48
CA VAL A 23 -4.13 0.59 -4.87
C VAL A 23 -3.02 1.48 -5.42
N VAL A 24 -2.49 1.15 -6.60
CA VAL A 24 -1.41 1.91 -7.25
C VAL A 24 -1.89 2.43 -8.60
N ILE A 25 -1.79 3.75 -8.81
CA ILE A 25 -2.17 4.44 -10.05
C ILE A 25 -1.02 5.38 -10.44
N GLY A 26 -0.29 5.05 -11.51
CA GLY A 26 0.96 5.75 -11.82
C GLY A 26 1.94 5.61 -10.66
N ASN A 27 2.38 6.73 -10.10
CA ASN A 27 3.20 6.77 -8.88
C ASN A 27 2.39 7.07 -7.60
N HIS A 28 1.05 7.08 -7.66
CA HIS A 28 0.22 7.30 -6.48
C HIS A 28 -0.13 5.96 -5.82
N VAL A 29 0.03 5.88 -4.50
CA VAL A 29 -0.29 4.69 -3.69
C VAL A 29 -1.37 5.05 -2.68
N ILE A 30 -2.51 4.39 -2.74
CA ILE A 30 -3.63 4.57 -1.81
C ILE A 30 -3.63 3.39 -0.86
N MET A 31 -3.49 3.63 0.45
CA MET A 31 -3.36 2.56 1.45
C MET A 31 -3.98 2.95 2.79
N ASN A 32 -4.19 1.96 3.66
CA ASN A 32 -4.67 2.19 5.02
C ASN A 32 -3.62 2.95 5.86
N GLU A 33 -4.09 3.81 6.74
CA GLU A 33 -3.27 4.58 7.68
C GLU A 33 -2.51 3.71 8.71
N GLY A 34 -1.50 4.30 9.35
CA GLY A 34 -0.68 3.65 10.38
C GLY A 34 0.45 2.78 9.84
N SER A 35 0.87 3.03 8.60
CA SER A 35 2.03 2.37 7.95
C SER A 35 3.05 3.41 7.46
N ASP A 36 3.41 4.34 8.34
CA ASP A 36 4.20 5.53 7.98
C ASP A 36 5.62 5.20 7.47
N ARG A 37 6.25 4.15 8.02
CA ARG A 37 7.61 3.78 7.63
C ARG A 37 7.66 3.27 6.19
N ILE A 38 6.77 2.36 5.80
CA ILE A 38 6.69 1.92 4.39
C ILE A 38 6.24 3.08 3.49
N ALA A 39 5.40 3.99 3.97
CA ALA A 39 5.01 5.16 3.19
C ALA A 39 6.20 6.10 2.90
N GLN A 40 7.07 6.33 3.89
CA GLN A 40 8.32 7.08 3.70
C GLN A 40 9.28 6.37 2.74
N LEU A 41 9.39 5.04 2.84
CA LEU A 41 10.17 4.27 1.87
C LEU A 41 9.59 4.44 0.46
N LEU A 42 8.28 4.33 0.27
CA LEU A 42 7.65 4.55 -1.04
C LEU A 42 7.94 5.96 -1.58
N ASP A 43 7.87 6.99 -0.73
CA ASP A 43 8.21 8.37 -1.08
C ASP A 43 9.66 8.53 -1.58
N GLN A 44 10.62 7.91 -0.88
CA GLN A 44 12.02 7.87 -1.31
C GLN A 44 12.23 7.18 -2.66
N HIS A 45 11.28 6.36 -3.12
CA HIS A 45 11.29 5.68 -4.41
C HIS A 45 10.40 6.37 -5.46
N GLY A 46 9.97 7.60 -5.20
CA GLY A 46 9.22 8.43 -6.15
C GLY A 46 7.71 8.19 -6.17
N PHE A 47 7.19 7.43 -5.21
CA PHE A 47 5.75 7.23 -5.05
C PHE A 47 5.13 8.25 -4.10
N LYS A 48 3.91 8.69 -4.36
CA LYS A 48 3.15 9.55 -3.45
C LYS A 48 2.07 8.75 -2.73
N VAL A 49 2.17 8.63 -1.42
CA VAL A 49 1.21 7.89 -0.60
C VAL A 49 0.03 8.77 -0.19
N HIS A 50 -1.17 8.19 -0.27
CA HIS A 50 -2.45 8.76 0.18
C HIS A 50 -3.04 7.81 1.21
N PHE A 51 -3.08 8.23 2.47
CA PHE A 51 -3.71 7.45 3.52
C PHE A 51 -5.22 7.64 3.51
N VAL A 52 -5.95 6.53 3.73
CA VAL A 52 -7.40 6.52 3.89
C VAL A 52 -7.73 5.70 5.14
N PRO A 53 -8.64 6.16 6.02
CA PRO A 53 -9.04 5.39 7.19
C PRO A 53 -9.90 4.17 6.77
N MET A 54 -9.33 2.97 6.85
CA MET A 54 -10.00 1.72 6.42
C MET A 54 -10.44 0.82 7.59
N SER A 55 -10.50 1.34 8.82
CA SER A 55 -10.69 0.54 10.04
C SER A 55 -11.92 -0.38 10.00
N GLU A 56 -13.04 0.08 9.42
CA GLU A 56 -14.28 -0.70 9.34
C GLU A 56 -14.17 -1.87 8.36
N PHE A 57 -13.44 -1.70 7.25
CA PHE A 57 -13.19 -2.77 6.28
C PHE A 57 -12.16 -3.78 6.80
N VAL A 58 -11.19 -3.32 7.61
CA VAL A 58 -10.20 -4.19 8.25
C VAL A 58 -10.89 -5.20 9.17
N LYS A 59 -12.00 -4.82 9.83
CA LYS A 59 -12.82 -5.78 10.62
C LYS A 59 -13.36 -6.94 9.80
N SER A 60 -13.61 -6.73 8.49
CA SER A 60 -14.02 -7.77 7.54
C SER A 60 -12.85 -8.43 6.79
N GLY A 61 -11.59 -8.09 7.13
CA GLY A 61 -10.41 -8.65 6.47
C GLY A 61 -10.06 -8.01 5.12
N GLY A 62 -10.50 -6.77 4.86
CA GLY A 62 -10.25 -6.05 3.60
C GLY A 62 -9.68 -4.64 3.81
N SER A 63 -9.12 -4.08 2.75
CA SER A 63 -8.62 -2.69 2.70
C SER A 63 -8.70 -2.17 1.24
N ALA A 64 -7.97 -1.11 0.89
CA ALA A 64 -8.11 -0.37 -0.35
C ALA A 64 -8.11 -1.27 -1.60
N LYS A 65 -7.13 -2.17 -1.76
CA LYS A 65 -7.06 -3.03 -2.95
C LYS A 65 -8.24 -4.00 -3.05
N CYS A 66 -8.66 -4.61 -1.94
CA CYS A 66 -9.80 -5.54 -1.93
C CYS A 66 -11.12 -4.89 -2.36
N LEU A 67 -11.28 -3.57 -2.19
CA LEU A 67 -12.48 -2.84 -2.56
C LEU A 67 -12.45 -2.27 -3.99
N THR A 68 -11.43 -2.62 -4.76
CA THR A 68 -11.25 -2.10 -6.12
C THR A 68 -10.99 -3.21 -7.12
N LEU A 69 -11.52 -3.03 -8.32
CA LEU A 69 -11.25 -3.87 -9.47
C LEU A 69 -10.82 -2.96 -10.62
N ARG A 70 -9.60 -3.14 -11.11
CA ARG A 70 -9.12 -2.42 -12.30
C ARG A 70 -9.65 -3.13 -13.54
N LEU A 71 -10.46 -2.42 -14.34
CA LEU A 71 -11.11 -2.98 -15.53
C LEU A 71 -10.32 -2.78 -16.83
N ASN A 72 -9.38 -1.83 -16.85
CA ASN A 72 -8.55 -1.56 -18.02
C ASN A 72 -7.27 -2.42 -17.99
N PRO A 73 -6.86 -3.01 -19.13
CA PRO A 73 -5.62 -3.78 -19.24
C PRO A 73 -4.35 -2.98 -18.88
#